data_AF-A0A0Q6YHZ8-F1
#
_entry.id   AF-A0A0Q6YHZ8-F1
#
_cell.length_a   1.000
_cell.length_b   1.000
_cell.length_c   1.000
_cell.angle_alpha   90.00
_cell.angle_beta   90.00
_cell.angle_gamma   90.00
#
_symmetry.space_group_name_H-M   'P 1'
#
loop_
_entity.id
_entity.type
_entity.pdbx_description
1 polymer ?
#
loop_
_entity_poly.entity_id
_entity_poly.type
_entity_poly.pdbx_seq_one_letter_code
_entity_poly.pdbx_strand_id
1 'polypeptide(L)'
;MNFALAARPLTPTDDRRLVEQAVIARILDEFGPEMYVGFCFNRPDGGANMWNAWTGGGEPLGDQVDSLAPAAGLDAADWLHIGDRHSTVTHRGRIRVEAYPLRPILADVQAGERAPEERRAGLRRLLDCAANRTGQTCPPGLPRWPGFGPALLNRKAR
;
A
#
# COMPACT_ATOMS: atom_id res chain seq x y z
N MET A 1 12.72 -15.88 -26.41
CA MET A 1 11.64 -16.86 -26.64
C MET A 1 10.32 -16.09 -26.58
N ASN A 2 9.70 -15.84 -27.73
CA ASN A 2 8.51 -14.99 -27.86
C ASN A 2 7.27 -15.77 -27.41
N PHE A 3 6.60 -15.32 -26.34
CA PHE A 3 5.24 -15.75 -26.04
C PHE A 3 4.27 -14.79 -26.73
N ALA A 4 3.80 -15.18 -27.91
CA ALA A 4 2.61 -14.59 -28.49
C ALA A 4 1.40 -15.01 -27.64
N LEU A 5 0.93 -14.13 -26.76
CA LEU A 5 -0.35 -14.30 -26.10
C LEU A 5 -1.43 -14.08 -27.15
N ALA A 6 -2.04 -15.19 -27.60
CA ALA A 6 -3.25 -15.15 -28.40
C ALA A 6 -4.30 -14.32 -27.64
N ALA A 7 -4.86 -13.30 -28.31
CA ALA A 7 -5.92 -12.48 -27.77
C ALA A 7 -7.13 -13.36 -27.45
N ARG A 8 -7.31 -13.72 -26.17
CA ARG A 8 -8.55 -14.33 -25.70
C ARG A 8 -9.68 -13.32 -25.94
N PRO A 9 -10.81 -13.73 -26.54
CA PRO A 9 -11.97 -12.86 -26.61
C PRO A 9 -12.39 -12.51 -25.17
N LEU A 10 -12.48 -11.22 -24.89
CA LEU A 10 -13.03 -10.72 -23.63
C LEU A 10 -14.53 -11.01 -23.64
N THR A 11 -14.96 -12.09 -23.00
CA THR A 11 -16.38 -12.30 -22.74
C THR A 11 -16.85 -11.18 -21.79
N PRO A 12 -17.91 -10.43 -22.13
CA PRO A 12 -18.52 -9.49 -21.20
C PRO A 12 -18.80 -10.18 -19.86
N THR A 13 -18.42 -9.55 -18.76
CA THR A 13 -18.61 -10.10 -17.43
C THR A 13 -19.12 -9.00 -16.50
N ASP A 14 -20.11 -9.37 -15.68
CA ASP A 14 -20.59 -8.56 -14.58
C ASP A 14 -19.84 -8.87 -13.27
N ASP A 15 -18.83 -9.77 -13.32
CA ASP A 15 -17.95 -10.02 -12.19
C ASP A 15 -17.02 -8.82 -12.01
N ARG A 16 -17.46 -7.95 -11.09
CA ARG A 16 -16.74 -6.76 -10.68
C ARG A 16 -15.28 -7.04 -10.30
N ARG A 17 -14.98 -8.20 -9.72
CA ARG A 17 -13.60 -8.54 -9.32
C ARG A 17 -12.70 -8.71 -10.53
N LEU A 18 -13.19 -9.41 -11.57
CA LEU A 18 -12.46 -9.59 -12.82
C LEU A 18 -12.23 -8.26 -13.54
N VAL A 19 -13.23 -7.37 -13.51
CA VAL A 19 -13.10 -6.01 -14.05
C VAL A 19 -12.04 -5.20 -13.29
N GLU A 20 -12.10 -5.17 -11.95
CA GLU A 20 -11.12 -4.45 -11.12
C GLU A 20 -9.70 -4.99 -11.35
N GLN A 21 -9.52 -6.31 -11.45
CA GLN A 21 -8.23 -6.93 -11.76
C GLN A 21 -7.70 -6.55 -13.15
N ALA A 22 -8.55 -6.54 -14.18
CA ALA A 22 -8.15 -6.12 -15.52
C ALA A 22 -7.74 -4.63 -15.55
N VAL A 23 -8.44 -3.78 -14.81
CA VAL A 23 -8.10 -2.36 -14.65
C VAL A 23 -6.77 -2.19 -13.92
N ILE A 24 -6.54 -2.92 -12.83
CA ILE A 24 -5.27 -2.90 -12.08
C ILE A 24 -4.12 -3.30 -13.00
N ALA A 25 -4.24 -4.42 -13.73
CA ALA A 25 -3.19 -4.90 -14.62
C ALA A 25 -2.80 -3.82 -15.66
N ARG A 26 -3.80 -3.20 -16.29
CA ARG A 26 -3.56 -2.11 -17.25
C ARG A 26 -2.89 -0.88 -16.63
N ILE A 27 -3.25 -0.51 -15.40
CA ILE A 27 -2.64 0.63 -14.71
C ILE A 27 -1.18 0.29 -14.31
N LEU A 28 -0.91 -0.94 -13.91
CA LEU A 28 0.44 -1.37 -13.52
C LEU A 28 1.46 -1.28 -14.67
N ASP A 29 1.02 -1.45 -15.92
CA ASP A 29 1.86 -1.31 -17.11
C ASP A 29 2.49 0.09 -17.26
N GLU A 30 1.98 1.09 -16.53
CA GLU A 30 2.46 2.47 -16.56
C GLU A 30 3.56 2.77 -15.52
N PHE A 31 3.81 1.84 -14.61
CA PHE A 31 4.80 2.00 -13.55
C PHE A 31 6.11 1.28 -13.85
N GLY A 32 7.21 1.84 -13.37
CA GLY A 32 8.53 1.21 -13.42
C GLY A 32 8.63 -0.05 -12.56
N PRO A 33 9.76 -0.78 -12.61
CA PRO A 33 9.99 -1.93 -11.75
C PRO A 33 10.04 -1.52 -10.26
N GLU A 34 9.95 -2.52 -9.38
CA GLU A 34 10.22 -2.38 -7.94
C GLU A 34 9.28 -1.41 -7.20
N MET A 35 8.02 -1.42 -7.60
CA MET A 35 6.97 -0.60 -6.99
C MET A 35 6.02 -1.48 -6.18
N TYR A 36 5.54 -0.93 -5.07
CA TYR A 36 4.25 -1.31 -4.49
C TYR A 36 3.20 -0.29 -4.95
N VAL A 37 2.03 -0.77 -5.36
CA VAL A 37 0.92 0.09 -5.80
C VAL A 37 -0.35 -0.31 -5.06
N GLY A 38 -0.88 0.62 -4.27
CA GLY A 38 -2.17 0.53 -3.61
C GLY A 38 -3.27 1.13 -4.49
N PHE A 39 -4.39 0.44 -4.61
CA PHE A 39 -5.57 0.90 -5.34
C PHE A 39 -6.76 0.98 -4.40
N CYS A 40 -7.49 2.07 -4.47
CA CYS A 40 -8.75 2.26 -3.76
C CYS A 40 -9.86 2.57 -4.77
N PHE A 41 -10.75 1.61 -4.98
CA PHE A 41 -11.92 1.73 -5.84
C PHE A 41 -13.10 2.27 -5.03
N ASN A 42 -13.34 3.58 -5.11
CA ASN A 42 -14.44 4.22 -4.39
C ASN A 42 -15.78 3.83 -5.02
N ARG A 43 -16.71 3.37 -4.17
CA ARG A 43 -18.05 2.95 -4.55
C ARG A 43 -19.03 4.12 -4.42
N PRO A 44 -20.08 4.19 -5.26
CA PRO A 44 -21.08 5.25 -5.15
C PRO A 44 -21.89 5.23 -3.85
N ASP A 45 -21.90 4.12 -3.11
CA ASP A 45 -22.52 3.98 -1.78
C ASP A 45 -21.64 4.53 -0.63
N GLY A 46 -20.49 5.12 -0.95
CA GLY A 46 -19.53 5.63 0.04
C GLY A 46 -18.54 4.59 0.56
N GLY A 47 -18.64 3.33 0.14
CA GLY A 47 -17.65 2.29 0.45
C GLY A 47 -16.41 2.33 -0.45
N ALA A 48 -15.44 1.46 -0.18
CA ALA A 48 -14.27 1.27 -1.04
C ALA A 48 -13.78 -0.18 -1.06
N ASN A 49 -13.25 -0.61 -2.19
CA ASN A 49 -12.48 -1.85 -2.31
C ASN A 49 -10.99 -1.48 -2.41
N MET A 50 -10.15 -2.08 -1.57
CA MET A 50 -8.71 -1.90 -1.61
C MET A 50 -8.01 -3.08 -2.28
N TRP A 51 -7.02 -2.79 -3.12
CA TRP A 51 -6.17 -3.78 -3.75
C TRP A 51 -4.70 -3.39 -3.61
N ASN A 52 -3.86 -4.40 -3.46
CA ASN A 52 -2.42 -4.28 -3.40
C ASN A 52 -1.83 -4.99 -4.61
N ALA A 53 -0.87 -4.36 -5.28
CA ALA A 53 -0.13 -4.98 -6.35
C ALA A 53 1.33 -4.52 -6.38
N TRP A 54 2.15 -5.25 -7.12
CA TRP A 54 3.58 -5.02 -7.23
C TRP A 54 4.00 -5.10 -8.69
N THR A 55 4.94 -4.24 -9.08
CA THR A 55 5.60 -4.36 -10.39
C THR A 55 6.79 -5.32 -10.29
N GLY A 56 7.45 -5.62 -11.42
CA GLY A 56 8.56 -6.56 -11.47
C GLY A 56 9.64 -6.27 -10.43
N GLY A 57 9.96 -7.25 -9.57
CA GLY A 57 10.92 -7.10 -8.46
C GLY A 57 10.37 -6.41 -7.20
N GLY A 58 9.13 -5.91 -7.23
CA GLY A 58 8.52 -5.21 -6.11
C GLY A 58 8.18 -6.11 -4.93
N GLU A 59 7.69 -7.33 -5.17
CA GLU A 59 7.36 -8.28 -4.09
C GLU A 59 8.56 -8.60 -3.17
N PRO A 60 9.69 -9.15 -3.66
CA PRO A 60 10.82 -9.49 -2.80
C PRO A 60 11.44 -8.24 -2.14
N LEU A 61 11.39 -7.08 -2.80
CA LEU A 61 11.91 -5.85 -2.23
C LEU A 61 11.00 -5.31 -1.12
N GLY A 62 9.68 -5.40 -1.28
CA GLY A 62 8.72 -5.03 -0.24
C GLY A 62 8.85 -5.93 1.00
N ASP A 63 9.03 -7.24 0.81
CA ASP A 63 9.27 -8.17 1.92
C ASP A 63 10.60 -7.88 2.64
N GLN A 64 11.63 -7.46 1.91
CA GLN A 64 12.90 -7.02 2.51
C GLN A 64 12.71 -5.76 3.36
N VAL A 65 11.99 -4.76 2.86
CA VAL A 65 11.64 -3.55 3.62
C VAL A 65 10.89 -3.93 4.91
N ASP A 66 9.89 -4.79 4.79
CA ASP A 66 9.03 -5.21 5.91
C ASP A 66 9.74 -6.11 6.92
N SER A 67 10.83 -6.77 6.53
CA SER A 67 11.69 -7.49 7.48
C SER A 67 12.61 -6.53 8.24
N LEU A 68 13.14 -5.50 7.60
CA LEU A 68 14.11 -4.58 8.20
C LEU A 68 13.45 -3.53 9.08
N ALA A 69 12.32 -2.97 8.65
CA ALA A 69 11.68 -1.86 9.34
C ALA A 69 11.28 -2.20 10.80
N PRO A 70 10.56 -3.31 11.08
CA PRO A 70 10.27 -3.72 12.45
C PRO A 70 11.53 -4.09 13.25
N ALA A 71 12.54 -4.69 12.61
CA ALA A 71 13.80 -5.03 13.26
C ALA A 71 14.59 -3.79 13.70
N ALA A 72 14.49 -2.70 12.94
CA ALA A 72 15.00 -1.39 13.31
C ALA A 72 14.07 -0.62 14.29
N GLY A 73 12.95 -1.21 14.70
CA GLY A 73 11.97 -0.59 15.58
C GLY A 73 11.20 0.57 14.92
N LEU A 74 11.05 0.57 13.59
CA LEU A 74 10.19 1.52 12.88
C LEU A 74 8.71 1.19 13.12
N ASP A 75 7.89 2.23 13.23
CA ASP A 75 6.45 2.12 13.49
C ASP A 75 5.59 2.73 12.37
N ALA A 76 4.27 2.79 12.57
CA ALA A 76 3.34 3.31 11.57
C ALA A 76 3.54 4.80 11.24
N ALA A 77 4.06 5.62 12.17
CA ALA A 77 4.37 7.00 11.83
C ALA A 77 5.59 7.07 10.90
N ASP A 78 6.61 6.25 11.15
CA ASP A 78 7.77 6.13 10.26
C ASP A 78 7.35 5.64 8.87
N TRP A 79 6.44 4.66 8.80
CA TRP A 79 5.86 4.17 7.55
C TRP A 79 5.16 5.28 6.76
N LEU A 80 4.28 6.06 7.42
CA LEU A 80 3.59 7.18 6.78
C LEU A 80 4.58 8.26 6.33
N HIS A 81 5.58 8.59 7.15
CA HIS A 81 6.55 9.62 6.82
C HIS A 81 7.42 9.25 5.60
N ILE A 82 7.99 8.05 5.61
CA ILE A 82 8.82 7.53 4.52
C ILE A 82 7.95 7.31 3.27
N GLY A 83 6.76 6.73 3.43
CA GLY A 83 5.80 6.50 2.34
C GLY A 83 5.39 7.80 1.66
N ASP A 84 4.93 8.80 2.42
CA ASP A 84 4.50 10.10 1.88
C ASP A 84 5.60 10.80 1.08
N ARG A 85 6.85 10.70 1.54
CA ARG A 85 8.00 11.36 0.91
C ARG A 85 8.25 10.86 -0.51
N HIS A 86 8.01 9.56 -0.75
CA HIS A 86 8.35 8.90 -2.02
C HIS A 86 7.14 8.57 -2.88
N SER A 87 5.95 8.53 -2.29
CA SER A 87 4.75 8.10 -3.01
C SER A 87 4.30 9.12 -4.05
N THR A 88 3.64 8.61 -5.09
CA THR A 88 2.87 9.42 -6.03
C THR A 88 1.41 9.00 -5.96
N VAL A 89 0.51 9.97 -5.82
CA VAL A 89 -0.93 9.74 -5.77
C VAL A 89 -1.57 10.25 -7.05
N THR A 90 -2.30 9.40 -7.75
CA THR A 90 -3.08 9.77 -8.94
C THR A 90 -4.52 9.29 -8.82
N HIS A 91 -5.41 9.87 -9.63
CA HIS A 91 -6.81 9.51 -9.67
C HIS A 91 -7.25 9.18 -11.09
N ARG A 92 -8.05 8.12 -11.24
CA ARG A 92 -8.68 7.69 -12.50
C ARG A 92 -10.16 7.45 -12.27
N GLY A 93 -10.96 8.49 -12.52
CA GLY A 93 -12.37 8.47 -12.15
C GLY A 93 -12.53 8.26 -10.64
N ARG A 94 -13.15 7.14 -10.24
CA ARG A 94 -13.36 6.77 -8.83
C ARG A 94 -12.21 5.96 -8.21
N ILE A 95 -11.14 5.73 -8.96
CA ILE A 95 -9.99 4.94 -8.51
C ILE A 95 -8.91 5.90 -8.02
N ARG A 96 -8.51 5.78 -6.76
CA ARG A 96 -7.28 6.40 -6.23
C ARG A 96 -6.16 5.38 -6.33
N VAL A 97 -5.02 5.79 -6.87
CA VAL A 97 -3.83 4.95 -7.08
C VAL A 97 -2.66 5.59 -6.34
N GLU A 98 -2.04 4.85 -5.43
CA GLU A 98 -0.88 5.27 -4.66
C GLU A 98 0.30 4.37 -5.04
N ALA A 99 1.33 4.94 -5.65
CA ALA A 99 2.50 4.20 -6.11
C ALA A 99 3.71 4.56 -5.25
N TYR A 100 4.39 3.53 -4.74
CA TYR A 100 5.50 3.63 -3.80
C TYR A 100 6.76 2.99 -4.41
N PRO A 101 7.78 3.77 -4.78
CA PRO A 101 9.05 3.21 -5.24
C PRO A 101 9.79 2.60 -4.06
N LEU A 102 9.98 1.27 -4.08
CA LEU A 102 10.46 0.53 -2.91
C LEU A 102 11.96 0.69 -2.68
N ARG A 103 12.74 0.98 -3.72
CA ARG A 103 14.19 1.19 -3.59
C ARG A 103 14.57 2.40 -2.73
N PRO A 104 14.05 3.62 -2.97
CA PRO A 104 14.31 4.75 -2.07
C PRO A 104 13.71 4.55 -0.69
N ILE A 105 12.54 3.88 -0.58
CA ILE A 105 11.95 3.52 0.72
C ILE A 105 12.90 2.59 1.51
N LEU A 106 13.46 1.57 0.87
CA LEU A 106 14.45 0.69 1.49
C LEU A 106 15.68 1.47 1.98
N ALA A 107 16.16 2.44 1.19
CA ALA A 107 17.30 3.27 1.58
C ALA A 107 16.99 4.08 2.86
N ASP A 108 15.82 4.70 2.97
CA ASP A 108 15.40 5.42 4.18
C ASP A 108 15.25 4.49 5.39
N VAL A 109 14.70 3.29 5.19
CA VAL A 109 14.60 2.26 6.25
C VAL A 109 15.98 1.82 6.73
N GLN A 110 16.93 1.62 5.81
CA GLN A 110 18.32 1.26 6.14
C GLN A 110 19.06 2.40 6.83
N ALA A 111 18.76 3.66 6.48
CA ALA A 111 19.28 4.85 7.16
C ALA A 111 18.65 5.05 8.55
N GLY A 112 17.57 4.33 8.87
CA GLY A 112 16.85 4.47 10.12
C GLY A 112 16.06 5.78 10.21
N GLU A 113 15.62 6.30 9.07
CA GLU A 113 14.84 7.54 8.99
C GLU A 113 13.60 7.47 9.89
N ARG A 114 13.34 8.54 10.64
CA ARG A 114 12.23 8.61 11.59
C ARG A 114 11.27 9.72 11.26
N ALA A 115 9.98 9.45 11.47
CA ALA A 115 8.97 10.49 11.47
C ALA A 115 9.29 11.54 12.55
N PRO A 116 9.21 12.85 12.20
CA PRO A 116 9.26 13.91 13.19
C PRO A 116 8.21 13.75 14.29
N GLU A 117 8.53 14.19 15.50
CA GLU A 117 7.62 14.01 16.66
C GLU A 117 6.25 14.68 16.44
N GLU A 118 6.20 15.78 15.69
CA GLU A 118 4.93 16.42 15.32
C GLU A 118 4.02 15.48 14.51
N ARG A 119 4.58 14.75 13.54
CA ARG A 119 3.83 13.75 12.75
C ARG A 119 3.37 12.60 13.64
N ARG A 120 4.23 12.13 14.54
CA ARG A 120 3.90 11.08 15.53
C ARG A 120 2.74 11.51 16.42
N ALA A 121 2.80 12.73 16.96
CA ALA A 121 1.74 13.30 17.77
C ALA A 121 0.42 13.48 16.97
N GLY A 122 0.52 13.88 15.70
CA GLY A 122 -0.62 13.95 14.79
C GLY A 122 -1.31 12.61 14.59
N LEU A 123 -0.54 11.55 14.34
CA LEU A 123 -1.08 10.20 14.20
C LEU A 123 -1.73 9.71 15.50
N ARG A 124 -1.11 9.94 16.66
CA ARG A 124 -1.72 9.60 17.97
C ARG A 124 -3.10 10.26 18.14
N ARG A 125 -3.20 11.57 17.88
CA ARG A 125 -4.48 12.29 17.96
C ARG A 125 -5.53 11.71 17.01
N LEU A 126 -5.13 11.33 15.79
CA LEU A 126 -6.05 10.73 14.82
C LEU A 126 -6.56 9.36 15.32
N LEU A 127 -5.68 8.54 15.88
CA LEU A 127 -6.06 7.23 16.45
C LEU A 127 -6.97 7.39 17.67
N ASP A 128 -6.69 8.36 18.55
CA ASP A 128 -7.55 8.67 19.70
C ASP A 128 -8.94 9.14 19.25
N CYS A 129 -9.01 10.00 18.24
CA CYS A 129 -10.27 10.42 17.63
C CYS A 129 -11.04 9.22 17.02
N ALA A 130 -10.34 8.31 16.34
CA ALA A 130 -10.96 7.12 15.76
C ALA A 130 -11.51 6.20 16.85
N ALA A 131 -10.71 5.91 17.88
CA ALA A 131 -11.07 5.10 19.03
C ALA A 131 -12.31 5.66 19.75
N ASN A 132 -12.36 6.97 19.99
CA ASN A 132 -13.51 7.66 20.59
C ASN A 132 -14.77 7.54 19.73
N ARG A 133 -14.64 7.66 18.40
CA ARG A 133 -15.79 7.56 17.47
C ARG A 133 -16.33 6.14 17.34
N THR A 134 -15.48 5.13 17.44
CA THR A 134 -15.87 3.73 17.29
C THR A 134 -16.14 3.02 18.61
N GLY A 135 -15.97 3.70 19.75
CA GLY A 135 -16.07 3.11 21.08
C GLY A 135 -14.98 2.06 21.37
N GLN A 136 -13.87 2.10 20.64
CA GLN A 136 -12.74 1.18 20.82
C GLN A 136 -11.70 1.80 21.75
N THR A 137 -10.89 0.96 22.40
CA THR A 137 -9.74 1.44 23.18
C THR A 137 -8.53 1.58 22.27
N CYS A 138 -7.90 2.75 22.28
CA CYS A 138 -6.64 2.97 21.57
C CYS A 138 -5.53 2.15 22.24
N PRO A 139 -4.81 1.27 21.52
CA PRO A 139 -3.69 0.54 22.10
C PRO A 139 -2.56 1.52 22.49
N PRO A 140 -1.75 1.21 23.52
CA PRO A 140 -0.69 2.11 23.96
C PRO A 140 0.36 2.31 22.87
N GLY A 141 0.70 3.58 22.61
CA GLY A 141 1.72 3.95 21.63
C GLY A 141 1.20 4.04 20.20
N LEU A 142 2.11 3.93 19.23
CA LEU A 142 1.76 3.92 17.81
C LEU A 142 1.63 2.47 17.29
N PRO A 143 0.78 2.24 16.27
CA PRO A 143 0.71 0.95 15.61
C PRO A 143 2.07 0.55 15.03
N ARG A 144 2.27 -0.76 14.88
CA ARG A 144 3.46 -1.31 14.21
C ARG A 144 3.47 -0.94 12.73
N TRP A 145 4.65 -1.09 12.11
CA TRP A 145 4.84 -1.01 10.66
C TRP A 145 3.76 -1.77 9.87
N PRO A 146 2.93 -1.08 9.05
CA PRO A 146 1.83 -1.70 8.30
C PRO A 146 2.28 -2.65 7.18
N GLY A 147 3.35 -2.29 6.47
CA GLY A 147 3.94 -3.11 5.42
C GLY A 147 3.85 -2.55 4.00
N PHE A 148 4.72 -3.05 3.14
CA PHE A 148 4.74 -2.87 1.69
C PHE A 148 4.79 -4.21 0.93
N GLY A 149 5.33 -5.25 1.56
CA GLY A 149 5.55 -6.58 0.99
C GLY A 149 4.33 -7.49 1.10
N PRO A 150 4.13 -8.41 0.13
CA PRO A 150 3.02 -9.34 0.16
C PRO A 150 3.04 -10.27 1.38
N ALA A 151 4.20 -10.63 1.93
CA ALA A 151 4.27 -11.53 3.09
C ALA A 151 3.59 -10.95 4.34
N LEU A 152 3.63 -9.62 4.50
CA LEU A 152 2.96 -8.92 5.58
C LEU A 152 1.52 -8.53 5.17
N LEU A 153 1.33 -7.93 4.00
CA LEU A 153 0.04 -7.39 3.57
C LEU A 153 -1.01 -8.47 3.23
N ASN A 154 -0.59 -9.65 2.76
CA ASN A 154 -1.51 -10.76 2.47
C ASN A 154 -1.70 -11.72 3.66
N ARG A 155 -1.11 -11.40 4.82
CA ARG A 155 -1.30 -12.21 6.03
C ARG A 155 -2.75 -12.09 6.48
N LYS A 156 -3.46 -13.22 6.51
CA LYS A 156 -4.78 -13.29 7.16
C LYS A 156 -4.61 -12.91 8.63
N ALA A 157 -5.44 -11.97 9.11
CA ALA A 157 -5.57 -11.71 10.54
C ALA A 157 -5.86 -13.05 11.23
N ARG A 158 -5.02 -13.43 12.18
CA ARG A 158 -5.22 -14.63 13.00
C ARG A 158 -6.21 -14.33 14.11
#